data_AF-A0A6G1FEA7-F1
#
_entry.id   AF-A0A6G1FEA7-F1
#
_cell.length_a   1.000
_cell.length_b   1.000
_cell.length_c   1.000
_cell.angle_alpha   90.00
_cell.angle_beta   90.00
_cell.angle_gamma   90.00
#
_symmetry.space_group_name_H-M   'P 1'
#
loop_
_entity.id
_entity.type
_entity.pdbx_description
1 polymer ?
#
loop_
_entity_poly.entity_id
_entity_poly.type
_entity_poly.pdbx_seq_one_letter_code
_entity_poly.pdbx_strand_id
1 'polypeptide(L)'
;MIMVEGISQFCEDLQVDPQDIVMHVISWHMKASTMCEFSHQEFIGGLQSIGVDSVEKLHEKLPSLRAELKDDQKFCEIYDFAFTWAKEKGQKSLSLETAIGMWQLLFAERRWPLID
;
A
#
# COMPACT_ATOMS: atom_id res chain seq x y z
N MET A 1 -7.36 -14.29 -9.08
CA MET A 1 -6.72 -12.96 -9.11
C MET A 1 -7.78 -11.96 -8.71
N ILE A 2 -7.46 -11.07 -7.78
CA ILE A 2 -8.32 -9.98 -7.34
C ILE A 2 -7.93 -8.78 -8.20
N MET A 3 -8.90 -8.25 -8.95
CA MET A 3 -8.71 -7.09 -9.84
C MET A 3 -9.36 -5.86 -9.20
N VAL A 4 -9.42 -4.75 -9.94
CA VAL A 4 -10.00 -3.47 -9.52
C VAL A 4 -11.32 -3.61 -8.75
N GLU A 5 -12.32 -4.32 -9.27
CA GLU A 5 -13.62 -4.47 -8.60
C GLU A 5 -13.50 -5.19 -7.24
N GLY A 6 -12.65 -6.22 -7.16
CA GLY A 6 -12.42 -6.95 -5.91
C GLY A 6 -11.63 -6.13 -4.89
N ILE A 7 -10.72 -5.27 -5.35
CA ILE A 7 -10.00 -4.33 -4.48
C ILE A 7 -10.94 -3.23 -3.98
N SER A 8 -11.83 -2.72 -4.82
CA SER A 8 -12.85 -1.77 -4.39
C SER A 8 -13.74 -2.35 -3.30
N GLN A 9 -14.24 -3.58 -3.48
CA GLN A 9 -15.03 -4.26 -2.45
C GLN A 9 -14.21 -4.47 -1.17
N PHE A 10 -12.94 -4.85 -1.30
CA PHE A 10 -12.05 -5.03 -0.15
C PHE A 10 -11.83 -3.72 0.63
N CYS A 11 -11.68 -2.59 -0.05
CA CYS A 11 -11.59 -1.28 0.58
C CYS A 11 -12.90 -0.87 1.27
N GLU A 12 -14.06 -1.17 0.67
CA GLU A 12 -15.38 -0.94 1.26
C GLU A 12 -15.56 -1.75 2.55
N ASP A 13 -15.21 -3.04 2.52
CA ASP A 13 -15.28 -3.94 3.67
C ASP A 13 -14.37 -3.47 4.82
N LEU A 14 -13.22 -2.88 4.48
CA LEU A 14 -12.29 -2.26 5.43
C LEU A 14 -12.65 -0.82 5.81
N GLN A 15 -13.68 -0.22 5.20
CA GLN A 15 -14.07 1.18 5.41
C GLN A 15 -12.90 2.16 5.21
N VAL A 16 -12.07 1.90 4.20
CA VAL A 16 -10.88 2.69 3.85
C VAL A 16 -11.05 3.25 2.43
N ASP A 17 -10.58 4.47 2.22
CA ASP A 17 -10.50 5.04 0.87
C ASP A 17 -9.47 4.26 0.05
N PRO A 18 -9.75 3.83 -1.19
CA PRO A 18 -8.78 3.13 -2.04
C PRO A 18 -7.45 3.89 -2.24
N GLN A 19 -7.44 5.21 -2.07
CA GLN A 19 -6.26 6.08 -2.15
C GLN A 19 -5.59 6.33 -0.79
N ASP A 20 -6.11 5.78 0.31
CA ASP A 20 -5.47 5.89 1.64
C ASP A 20 -4.10 5.20 1.63
N ILE A 21 -3.11 5.84 2.24
CA ILE A 21 -1.74 5.31 2.35
C ILE A 21 -1.68 3.92 3.00
N VAL A 22 -2.64 3.56 3.86
CA VAL A 22 -2.68 2.21 4.45
C VAL A 22 -2.85 1.13 3.40
N MET A 23 -3.52 1.40 2.27
CA MET A 23 -3.63 0.45 1.16
C MET A 23 -2.27 0.21 0.50
N HIS A 24 -1.42 1.23 0.47
CA HIS A 24 -0.04 1.07 0.02
C HIS A 24 0.78 0.19 0.98
N VAL A 25 0.64 0.40 2.29
CA VAL A 25 1.30 -0.44 3.32
C VAL A 25 0.81 -1.89 3.25
N ILE A 26 -0.49 -2.12 3.05
CA ILE A 26 -1.06 -3.46 2.86
C ILE A 26 -0.46 -4.10 1.59
N SER A 27 -0.38 -3.35 0.49
CA SER A 27 0.20 -3.83 -0.77
C SER A 27 1.67 -4.20 -0.63
N TRP A 28 2.42 -3.46 0.19
CA TRP A 28 3.81 -3.78 0.54
C TRP A 28 3.92 -5.10 1.31
N HIS A 29 3.09 -5.32 2.33
CA HIS A 29 3.03 -6.59 3.06
C HIS A 29 2.61 -7.77 2.17
N MET A 30 1.69 -7.53 1.24
CA MET A 30 1.30 -8.50 0.21
C MET A 30 2.40 -8.75 -0.84
N LYS A 31 3.46 -7.93 -0.86
CA LYS A 31 4.51 -7.92 -1.88
C LYS A 31 3.93 -7.82 -3.29
N ALA A 32 2.94 -6.95 -3.44
CA ALA A 32 2.15 -6.85 -4.65
C ALA A 32 3.00 -6.41 -5.84
N SER A 33 2.89 -7.16 -6.94
CA SER A 33 3.69 -6.93 -8.14
C SER A 33 3.12 -5.82 -9.02
N THR A 34 1.80 -5.62 -8.99
CA THR A 34 1.07 -4.69 -9.86
C THR A 34 0.10 -3.86 -9.03
N MET A 35 -0.03 -2.58 -9.35
CA MET A 35 -1.07 -1.72 -8.77
C MET A 35 -2.48 -2.20 -9.18
N CYS A 36 -3.43 -2.10 -8.26
CA CYS A 36 -4.83 -2.51 -8.47
C CYS A 36 -5.03 -4.00 -8.83
N GLU A 37 -4.08 -4.86 -8.49
CA GLU A 37 -4.21 -6.31 -8.64
C GLU A 37 -3.55 -7.05 -7.46
N PHE A 38 -4.18 -8.13 -7.02
CA PHE A 38 -3.53 -9.12 -6.15
C PHE A 38 -3.72 -10.53 -6.71
N SER A 39 -2.62 -11.27 -6.85
CA SER A 39 -2.68 -12.72 -7.01
C SER A 39 -3.16 -13.37 -5.71
N HIS A 40 -3.62 -14.63 -5.80
CA HIS A 40 -4.02 -15.39 -4.62
C HIS A 40 -2.86 -15.57 -3.63
N GLN A 41 -1.63 -15.71 -4.14
CA GLN A 41 -0.44 -15.89 -3.30
C GLN A 41 -0.05 -14.61 -2.57
N GLU A 42 -0.09 -13.45 -3.25
CA GLU A 42 0.17 -12.15 -2.62
C GLU A 42 -0.87 -11.85 -1.54
N PHE A 43 -2.16 -12.07 -1.82
CA PHE A 43 -3.23 -11.81 -0.86
C PHE A 43 -3.14 -12.71 0.38
N ILE A 44 -3.12 -14.03 0.20
CA ILE A 44 -3.08 -14.98 1.33
C ILE A 44 -1.75 -14.89 2.08
N GLY A 45 -0.62 -14.83 1.36
CA GLY A 45 0.71 -14.74 1.97
C GLY A 45 0.90 -13.43 2.74
N GLY A 46 0.41 -12.31 2.21
CA GLY A 46 0.42 -11.02 2.88
C GLY A 46 -0.38 -11.03 4.18
N LEU A 47 -1.64 -11.47 4.13
CA LEU A 47 -2.51 -11.56 5.31
C LEU A 47 -1.91 -12.47 6.40
N GLN A 48 -1.34 -13.61 6.01
CA GLN A 48 -0.64 -14.50 6.94
C GLN A 48 0.59 -13.83 7.57
N SER A 49 1.38 -13.08 6.79
CA SER A 49 2.58 -12.39 7.29
C SER A 49 2.27 -11.34 8.36
N ILE A 50 1.08 -10.71 8.27
CA ILE A 50 0.58 -9.78 9.27
C ILE A 50 -0.33 -10.46 10.30
N GLY A 51 -0.48 -11.79 10.29
CA GLY A 51 -1.23 -12.54 11.30
C GLY A 51 -2.73 -12.23 11.32
N VAL A 52 -3.33 -12.03 10.15
CA VAL A 52 -4.75 -11.70 9.97
C VAL A 52 -5.44 -12.78 9.13
N ASP A 53 -6.63 -13.20 9.53
CA ASP A 53 -7.44 -14.23 8.87
C ASP A 53 -8.90 -13.80 8.60
N SER A 54 -9.26 -12.56 8.94
CA SER A 54 -10.59 -11.99 8.72
C SER A 54 -10.51 -10.48 8.43
N VAL A 55 -11.56 -9.94 7.80
CA VAL A 55 -11.66 -8.51 7.49
C VAL A 55 -11.67 -7.67 8.77
N GLU A 56 -12.38 -8.13 9.81
CA GLU A 56 -12.49 -7.43 11.09
C GLU A 56 -11.13 -7.30 11.76
N LYS A 57 -10.34 -8.39 11.79
CA LYS A 57 -8.96 -8.35 12.32
C LYS A 57 -8.05 -7.45 11.48
N LEU A 58 -8.25 -7.41 10.16
CA LEU A 58 -7.48 -6.50 9.32
C LEU A 58 -7.82 -5.04 9.63
N HIS A 59 -9.12 -4.73 9.76
CA HIS A 59 -9.63 -3.43 10.11
C HIS A 59 -9.04 -2.94 11.45
N GLU A 60 -9.07 -3.78 12.49
CA GLU A 60 -8.47 -3.49 13.79
C GLU A 60 -6.95 -3.24 13.71
N LYS A 61 -6.28 -3.84 12.71
CA LYS A 61 -4.84 -3.72 12.51
C LYS A 61 -4.43 -2.48 11.73
N LEU A 62 -5.34 -1.82 11.00
CA LEU A 62 -5.06 -0.65 10.16
C LEU A 62 -4.29 0.47 10.90
N PRO A 63 -4.59 0.84 12.16
CA PRO A 63 -3.81 1.85 12.87
C PRO A 63 -2.35 1.44 13.09
N SER A 64 -2.11 0.16 13.37
CA SER A 64 -0.75 -0.37 13.55
C SER A 64 0.03 -0.40 12.24
N LEU A 65 -0.64 -0.72 11.13
CA LEU A 65 -0.05 -0.69 9.78
C LEU A 65 0.37 0.74 9.42
N ARG A 66 -0.48 1.75 9.66
CA ARG A 66 -0.10 3.16 9.45
C ARG A 66 1.10 3.57 10.31
N ALA A 67 1.16 3.10 11.55
CA ALA A 67 2.28 3.39 12.45
C ALA A 67 3.62 2.81 11.96
N GLU A 68 3.63 1.83 11.05
CA GLU A 68 4.87 1.30 10.47
C GLU A 68 5.64 2.33 9.66
N LEU A 69 4.96 3.33 9.07
CA LEU A 69 5.59 4.43 8.33
C LEU A 69 6.42 5.37 9.23
N LYS A 70 6.26 5.27 10.55
CA LYS A 70 7.06 6.03 11.52
C LYS A 70 8.40 5.37 11.83
N ASP A 71 8.54 4.09 11.52
CA ASP A 71 9.82 3.39 11.62
C ASP A 71 10.70 3.73 10.42
N ASP A 72 11.95 4.14 10.67
CA ASP A 72 12.83 4.60 9.62
C ASP A 72 13.19 3.53 8.61
N GLN A 73 13.44 2.30 9.09
CA GLN A 73 13.82 1.21 8.21
C GLN A 73 12.63 0.80 7.34
N LYS A 74 11.46 0.59 7.94
CA LYS A 74 10.25 0.24 7.19
C LYS A 74 9.83 1.32 6.23
N PHE A 75 9.95 2.59 6.62
CA PHE A 75 9.65 3.70 5.73
C PHE A 75 10.54 3.67 4.49
N CYS A 76 11.85 3.43 4.62
CA CYS A 76 12.74 3.27 3.47
C CYS A 76 12.29 2.12 2.56
N GLU A 77 11.95 0.96 3.14
CA GLU A 77 11.49 -0.21 2.38
C GLU A 77 10.16 0.05 1.65
N ILE A 78 9.21 0.73 2.29
CA ILE A 78 7.91 1.11 1.71
C ILE A 78 8.09 2.20 0.63
N TYR A 79 8.96 3.18 0.87
CA TYR A 79 9.27 4.24 -0.10
C TYR A 79 9.88 3.66 -1.39
N ASP A 80 10.84 2.75 -1.26
CA ASP A 80 11.46 2.06 -2.40
C ASP A 80 10.44 1.18 -3.15
N PHE A 81 9.54 0.53 -2.41
CA PHE A 81 8.44 -0.23 -2.99
C PHE A 81 7.50 0.65 -3.80
N ALA A 82 7.17 1.86 -3.34
CA ALA A 82 6.26 2.78 -4.02
C ALA A 82 6.64 3.04 -5.48
N PHE A 83 7.93 3.24 -5.75
CA PHE A 83 8.41 3.45 -7.11
C PHE A 83 8.19 2.21 -8.00
N THR A 84 8.55 1.03 -7.50
CA THR A 84 8.46 -0.20 -8.28
C THR A 84 7.01 -0.60 -8.53
N TRP A 85 6.16 -0.38 -7.53
CA TRP A 85 4.74 -0.70 -7.56
C TRP A 85 3.92 0.25 -8.44
N ALA A 86 4.22 1.56 -8.41
CA ALA A 86 3.49 2.56 -9.18
C ALA A 86 3.90 2.62 -10.66
N LYS A 87 5.10 2.13 -10.99
CA LYS A 87 5.65 2.22 -12.35
C LYS A 87 5.00 1.19 -13.28
N GLU A 88 4.52 1.65 -14.42
CA GLU A 88 3.98 0.78 -15.46
C GLU A 88 4.97 -0.30 -15.92
N LYS A 89 4.43 -1.47 -16.26
CA LYS A 89 5.22 -2.61 -16.71
C LYS A 89 5.99 -2.25 -18.00
N GLY A 90 7.29 -2.51 -17.99
CA GLY A 90 8.18 -2.20 -19.12
C GLY A 90 8.74 -0.78 -19.12
N GLN A 91 8.20 0.14 -18.31
CA GLN A 91 8.76 1.48 -18.14
C GLN A 91 9.96 1.45 -17.18
N LYS A 92 10.86 2.43 -17.34
CA LYS A 92 12.01 2.66 -16.43
C LYS A 92 11.82 3.88 -15.54
N SER A 93 10.80 4.68 -15.79
CA SER A 93 10.46 5.91 -15.07
C SER A 93 8.99 5.91 -14.68
N LEU A 94 8.69 6.63 -13.60
CA LEU A 94 7.32 6.94 -13.20
C LEU A 94 6.88 8.27 -13.85
N SER A 95 5.60 8.40 -14.17
CA SER A 95 5.07 9.70 -14.61
C SER A 95 5.22 10.73 -13.49
N LEU A 96 5.42 12.00 -13.85
CA LEU A 96 5.56 13.08 -12.85
C LEU A 96 4.31 13.18 -11.96
N GLU A 97 3.13 13.08 -12.56
CA GLU A 97 1.85 13.15 -11.84
C GLU A 97 1.71 12.01 -10.82
N THR A 98 2.02 10.77 -11.22
CA THR A 98 1.97 9.62 -10.32
C THR A 98 3.03 9.73 -9.22
N ALA A 99 4.24 10.25 -9.53
CA ALA A 99 5.27 10.47 -8.53
C ALA A 99 4.85 11.50 -7.48
N ILE A 100 4.24 12.62 -7.91
CA ILE A 100 3.69 13.64 -7.00
C ILE A 100 2.60 13.04 -6.11
N GLY A 101 1.66 12.29 -6.68
CA GLY A 101 0.60 11.63 -5.91
C GLY A 101 1.17 10.66 -4.86
N MET A 102 2.16 9.84 -5.23
CA MET A 102 2.82 8.94 -4.28
C MET A 102 3.52 9.69 -3.15
N TRP A 103 4.22 10.78 -3.44
CA TRP A 103 4.85 11.59 -2.40
C TRP A 103 3.82 12.23 -1.47
N GLN A 104 2.72 12.75 -1.99
CA GLN A 104 1.63 13.30 -1.17
C GLN A 104 1.08 12.24 -0.18
N LEU A 105 0.94 10.99 -0.63
CA LEU A 105 0.49 9.89 0.23
C LEU A 105 1.55 9.50 1.28
N LEU A 106 2.80 9.29 0.86
CA LEU A 106 3.88 8.83 1.74
C LEU A 106 4.22 9.85 2.83
N PHE A 107 4.18 11.14 2.49
CA PHE A 107 4.54 12.22 3.42
C PHE A 107 3.36 12.78 4.21
N ALA A 108 2.12 12.33 3.96
CA ALA A 108 0.97 12.65 4.79
C ALA A 108 1.14 12.15 6.25
N GLU A 109 1.72 10.95 6.41
CA GLU A 109 1.98 10.34 7.73
C GLU A 109 3.38 10.67 8.28
N ARG A 110 4.29 11.14 7.41
CA ARG A 110 5.66 11.48 7.76
C ARG A 110 6.06 12.81 7.16
N ARG A 111 6.03 13.87 7.97
CA ARG A 111 6.39 15.21 7.50
C ARG A 111 7.84 15.26 7.01
N TRP A 112 8.03 15.73 5.79
CA TRP A 112 9.35 16.03 5.23
C TRP A 112 9.57 17.55 5.20
N PRO A 113 10.70 18.09 5.70
CA PRO A 113 10.89 19.53 5.84
C PRO A 113 10.85 20.34 4.54
N LEU A 114 11.04 19.68 3.40
CA LEU A 114 11.13 20.30 2.07
C LEU A 114 9.90 20.04 1.19
N ILE A 115 8.87 19.40 1.76
CA ILE A 115 7.61 19.11 1.06
C ILE A 115 6.51 19.80 1.85
N ASP A 116 5.82 20.71 1.18
CA ASP A 116 4.73 21.51 1.73
C ASP A 116 3.48 20.67 2.02
#